data_AF-A0A924W9F7-F1
#
_entry.id   AF-A0A924W9F7-F1
#
_cell.length_a   1.000
_cell.length_b   1.000
_cell.length_c   1.000
_cell.angle_alpha   90.00
_cell.angle_beta   90.00
_cell.angle_gamma   90.00
#
_symmetry.space_group_name_H-M   'P 1'
#
loop_
_entity.id
_entity.type
_entity.pdbx_description
1 polymer ?
#
loop_
_entity_poly.entity_id
_entity_poly.type
_entity_poly.pdbx_seq_one_letter_code
_entity_poly.pdbx_strand_id
1 'polypeptide(L)'
;MRFHPVVIGAGSFFLVAANLASAQSVSNYDDLAEGHYGASMSYNGVTYSEINGVAGSFPGGETFDETYPGSNIVIENATLFYNEFPAWGSPTNVLTFGDAFIVGDNLSLGGFSRATMTFDAPVSSISFDMAYYENGPWGGIVFHLDGIRNGEVVASDTITISNLGGRDNVAIDTMSVSGATFDSARIYATWGDGYSAPRLIIDDLTLTPAGTGCAADFNDDTVVNSQDFFDFLTAFFASAPNADFNNDGFINSQDFFDFLAAFFTGC
;
A
#
# COMPACT_ATOMS: atom_id res chain seq x y z
N MET A 1 37.53 60.94 -26.88
CA MET A 1 36.64 59.79 -27.09
C MET A 1 36.45 59.10 -25.75
N ARG A 2 35.23 59.13 -25.21
CA ARG A 2 34.85 58.50 -23.94
C ARG A 2 34.72 56.99 -24.14
N PHE A 3 35.41 56.19 -23.34
CA PHE A 3 35.11 54.76 -23.18
C PHE A 3 34.47 54.55 -21.80
N HIS A 4 33.25 54.03 -21.80
CA HIS A 4 32.53 53.62 -20.60
C HIS A 4 33.00 52.22 -20.17
N PRO A 5 33.12 51.93 -18.86
CA PRO A 5 33.24 50.56 -18.40
C PRO A 5 31.88 49.85 -18.48
N VAL A 6 31.88 48.64 -19.05
CA VAL A 6 30.73 47.72 -19.05
C VAL A 6 30.65 47.07 -17.66
N VAL A 7 29.54 47.25 -16.97
CA VAL A 7 29.21 46.54 -15.73
C VAL A 7 28.55 45.22 -16.12
N ILE A 8 29.22 44.10 -15.84
CA ILE A 8 28.63 42.76 -15.98
C ILE A 8 27.88 42.49 -14.67
N GLY A 9 26.56 42.61 -14.69
CA GLY A 9 25.70 42.22 -13.59
C GLY A 9 25.63 40.69 -13.49
N ALA A 10 26.09 40.14 -12.37
CA ALA A 10 25.85 38.74 -12.03
C ALA A 10 24.35 38.57 -11.74
N GLY A 11 23.60 37.99 -12.68
CA GLY A 11 22.23 37.60 -12.46
C GLY A 11 22.19 36.39 -11.52
N SER A 12 21.68 36.59 -10.31
CA SER A 12 21.37 35.51 -9.38
C SER A 12 20.33 34.59 -10.01
N PHE A 13 20.75 33.39 -10.41
CA PHE A 13 19.83 32.30 -10.73
C PHE A 13 19.19 31.82 -9.44
N PHE A 14 17.94 32.21 -9.20
CA PHE A 14 17.10 31.51 -8.23
C PHE A 14 16.73 30.16 -8.84
N LEU A 15 17.40 29.10 -8.38
CA LEU A 15 16.93 27.73 -8.54
C LEU A 15 15.70 27.58 -7.64
N VAL A 16 14.51 27.60 -8.25
CA VAL A 16 13.31 27.11 -7.59
C VAL A 16 13.44 25.60 -7.56
N ALA A 17 13.79 25.03 -6.40
CA ALA A 17 13.65 23.61 -6.17
C ALA A 17 12.14 23.30 -6.24
N ALA A 18 11.75 22.54 -7.25
CA ALA A 18 10.40 22.00 -7.31
C ALA A 18 10.30 20.94 -6.21
N ASN A 19 9.42 21.16 -5.23
CA ASN A 19 8.95 20.11 -4.33
C ASN A 19 8.33 19.00 -5.19
N LEU A 20 9.09 17.94 -5.42
CA LEU A 20 8.52 16.67 -5.85
C LEU A 20 7.98 16.01 -4.58
N ALA A 21 6.80 16.43 -4.13
CA ALA A 21 5.97 15.51 -3.37
C ALA A 21 5.83 14.27 -4.26
N SER A 22 6.29 13.11 -3.80
CA SER A 22 6.05 11.85 -4.51
C SER A 22 4.53 11.73 -4.64
N ALA A 23 4.02 11.95 -5.85
CA ALA A 23 2.60 11.82 -6.11
C ALA A 23 2.20 10.42 -5.66
N GLN A 24 1.19 10.34 -4.80
CA GLN A 24 0.50 9.11 -4.46
C GLN A 24 0.10 8.44 -5.79
N SER A 25 0.83 7.38 -6.17
CA SER A 25 0.56 6.67 -7.42
C SER A 25 -0.56 5.68 -7.17
N VAL A 26 -1.72 5.94 -7.75
CA VAL A 26 -2.82 4.98 -7.81
C VAL A 26 -2.48 3.94 -8.88
N SER A 27 -2.49 2.67 -8.50
CA SER A 27 -2.32 1.54 -9.39
C SER A 27 -3.69 1.02 -9.79
N ASN A 28 -4.16 1.49 -10.95
CA ASN A 28 -5.42 1.08 -11.54
C ASN A 28 -5.27 -0.04 -12.58
N TYR A 29 -4.03 -0.44 -12.89
CA TYR A 29 -3.70 -1.53 -13.83
C TYR A 29 -4.18 -1.34 -15.28
N ASP A 30 -4.79 -0.20 -15.61
CA ASP A 30 -5.36 0.13 -16.94
C ASP A 30 -4.31 0.11 -18.06
N ASP A 31 -3.03 0.34 -17.74
CA ASP A 31 -1.93 0.34 -18.71
C ASP A 31 -1.33 -1.06 -18.96
N LEU A 32 -1.73 -2.06 -18.18
CA LEU A 32 -1.32 -3.45 -18.35
C LEU A 32 -2.21 -4.15 -19.41
N ALA A 33 -1.65 -5.15 -20.09
CA ALA A 33 -2.42 -5.94 -21.05
C ALA A 33 -3.16 -7.07 -20.33
N GLU A 34 -4.35 -7.45 -20.80
CA GLU A 34 -5.06 -8.61 -20.26
C GLU A 34 -4.20 -9.89 -20.36
N GLY A 35 -4.17 -10.70 -19.30
CA GLY A 35 -3.51 -11.99 -19.31
C GLY A 35 -2.93 -12.44 -17.98
N HIS A 36 -2.29 -13.62 -18.00
CA HIS A 36 -1.54 -14.16 -16.87
C HIS A 36 -0.13 -13.56 -16.79
N TYR A 37 0.27 -13.19 -15.58
CA TYR A 37 1.58 -12.64 -15.27
C TYR A 37 2.45 -13.55 -14.40
N GLY A 38 2.00 -14.78 -14.15
CA GLY A 38 2.70 -15.75 -13.32
C GLY A 38 2.50 -15.50 -11.82
N ALA A 39 3.32 -16.16 -10.99
CA ALA A 39 3.18 -16.12 -9.53
C ALA A 39 3.84 -14.92 -8.84
N SER A 40 4.44 -14.01 -9.62
CA SER A 40 5.01 -12.77 -9.10
C SER A 40 5.05 -11.71 -10.19
N MET A 41 4.75 -10.47 -9.82
CA MET A 41 4.73 -9.29 -10.69
C MET A 41 5.21 -8.10 -9.86
N SER A 42 6.05 -7.25 -10.44
CA SER A 42 6.34 -5.93 -9.88
C SER A 42 5.68 -4.84 -10.72
N TYR A 43 4.94 -3.93 -10.10
CA TYR A 43 4.23 -2.84 -10.76
C TYR A 43 4.05 -1.67 -9.78
N ASN A 44 4.35 -0.44 -10.22
CA ASN A 44 4.21 0.80 -9.44
C ASN A 44 4.76 0.73 -8.00
N GLY A 45 5.97 0.17 -7.82
CA GLY A 45 6.63 0.09 -6.51
C GLY A 45 6.10 -1.01 -5.59
N VAL A 46 5.24 -1.90 -6.09
CA VAL A 46 4.72 -3.08 -5.39
C VAL A 46 5.18 -4.33 -6.09
N THR A 47 5.73 -5.27 -5.34
CA THR A 47 5.98 -6.64 -5.80
C THR A 47 4.98 -7.59 -5.17
N TYR A 48 4.10 -8.16 -5.99
CA TYR A 48 3.16 -9.20 -5.62
C TYR A 48 3.85 -10.56 -5.64
N SER A 49 3.60 -11.37 -4.63
CA SER A 49 4.17 -12.71 -4.47
C SER A 49 3.31 -13.55 -3.53
N GLU A 50 3.71 -14.81 -3.30
CA GLU A 50 3.00 -15.74 -2.42
C GLU A 50 1.51 -15.87 -2.76
N ILE A 51 1.19 -15.85 -4.06
CA ILE A 51 -0.16 -15.89 -4.58
C ILE A 51 -0.77 -17.26 -4.31
N ASN A 52 -1.80 -17.28 -3.48
CA ASN A 52 -2.51 -18.48 -3.06
C ASN A 52 -1.55 -19.53 -2.48
N GLY A 53 -1.61 -20.79 -2.93
CA GLY A 53 -0.63 -21.81 -2.54
C GLY A 53 -0.77 -22.28 -1.08
N VAL A 54 -1.99 -22.37 -0.57
CA VAL A 54 -2.31 -22.83 0.80
C VAL A 54 -3.49 -23.79 0.76
N ALA A 55 -3.53 -24.75 1.67
CA ALA A 55 -4.71 -25.57 1.89
C ALA A 55 -5.71 -24.87 2.82
N GLY A 56 -6.99 -25.18 2.67
CA GLY A 56 -8.04 -24.53 3.44
C GLY A 56 -9.41 -25.17 3.33
N SER A 57 -10.44 -24.45 3.80
CA SER A 57 -11.82 -24.92 3.80
C SER A 57 -12.83 -23.80 3.56
N PHE A 58 -14.00 -24.17 3.06
CA PHE A 58 -15.14 -23.28 2.84
C PHE A 58 -16.17 -23.41 3.98
N PRO A 59 -17.06 -22.40 4.15
CA PRO A 59 -18.19 -22.47 5.08
C PRO A 59 -19.08 -23.71 4.96
N GLY A 60 -19.20 -24.29 3.76
CA GLY A 60 -19.94 -25.53 3.51
C GLY A 60 -19.26 -26.82 3.99
N GLY A 61 -18.00 -26.74 4.43
CA GLY A 61 -17.19 -27.85 4.90
C GLY A 61 -16.33 -28.51 3.82
N GLU A 62 -16.43 -28.06 2.56
CA GLU A 62 -15.52 -28.47 1.50
C GLU A 62 -14.09 -27.99 1.81
N THR A 63 -13.10 -28.80 1.44
CA THR A 63 -11.68 -28.49 1.62
C THR A 63 -10.98 -28.39 0.27
N PHE A 64 -9.91 -27.60 0.20
CA PHE A 64 -9.03 -27.50 -0.95
C PHE A 64 -7.56 -27.65 -0.55
N ASP A 65 -6.72 -28.09 -1.49
CA ASP A 65 -5.28 -28.21 -1.31
C ASP A 65 -4.53 -26.99 -1.88
N GLU A 66 -3.21 -26.98 -1.72
CA GLU A 66 -2.33 -25.88 -2.11
C GLU A 66 -2.33 -25.59 -3.63
N THR A 67 -2.87 -26.46 -4.47
CA THR A 67 -2.92 -26.24 -5.93
C THR A 67 -4.11 -25.38 -6.34
N TYR A 68 -5.15 -25.30 -5.52
CA TYR A 68 -6.32 -24.47 -5.75
C TYR A 68 -6.21 -23.17 -4.96
N PRO A 69 -6.62 -22.01 -5.51
CA PRO A 69 -7.24 -21.76 -6.82
C PRO A 69 -6.27 -21.47 -7.99
N GLY A 70 -5.02 -21.93 -7.89
CA GLY A 70 -3.94 -21.57 -8.82
C GLY A 70 -3.15 -20.38 -8.32
N SER A 71 -1.97 -20.13 -8.86
CA SER A 71 -1.02 -19.16 -8.31
C SER A 71 -0.72 -18.00 -9.26
N ASN A 72 -1.54 -17.78 -10.29
CA ASN A 72 -1.30 -16.70 -11.24
C ASN A 72 -1.87 -15.37 -10.73
N ILE A 73 -1.14 -14.31 -11.04
CA ILE A 73 -1.63 -12.94 -11.11
C ILE A 73 -2.25 -12.75 -12.49
N VAL A 74 -3.43 -12.17 -12.55
CA VAL A 74 -4.19 -11.97 -13.79
C VAL A 74 -4.61 -10.52 -13.89
N ILE A 75 -4.42 -9.93 -15.06
CA ILE A 75 -5.04 -8.65 -15.42
C ILE A 75 -6.22 -8.98 -16.33
N GLU A 76 -7.41 -8.50 -15.98
CA GLU A 76 -8.65 -8.71 -16.75
C GLU A 76 -9.33 -7.40 -17.11
N ASN A 77 -10.10 -7.41 -18.20
CA ASN A 77 -10.92 -6.30 -18.61
C ASN A 77 -12.10 -6.10 -17.64
N ALA A 78 -12.14 -4.95 -16.99
CA ALA A 78 -13.15 -4.58 -16.01
C ALA A 78 -14.36 -3.84 -16.60
N THR A 79 -14.35 -3.52 -17.90
CA THR A 79 -15.32 -2.63 -18.55
C THR A 79 -16.78 -3.02 -18.27
N LEU A 80 -17.12 -4.31 -18.41
CA LEU A 80 -18.50 -4.76 -18.15
C LEU A 80 -18.89 -4.61 -16.69
N PHE A 81 -17.98 -4.93 -15.78
CA PHE A 81 -18.21 -4.80 -14.35
C PHE A 81 -18.37 -3.34 -13.94
N TYR A 82 -17.47 -2.47 -14.41
CA TYR A 82 -17.53 -1.04 -14.15
C TYR A 82 -18.84 -0.40 -14.67
N ASN A 83 -19.38 -0.86 -15.79
CA ASN A 83 -20.68 -0.39 -16.29
C ASN A 83 -21.83 -0.67 -15.31
N GLU A 84 -21.75 -1.77 -14.54
CA GLU A 84 -22.73 -2.12 -13.50
C GLU A 84 -22.40 -1.49 -12.14
N PHE A 85 -21.11 -1.32 -11.84
CA PHE A 85 -20.58 -0.80 -10.57
C PHE A 85 -19.63 0.39 -10.79
N PRO A 86 -20.12 1.54 -11.30
CA PRO A 86 -19.26 2.66 -11.71
C PRO A 86 -18.62 3.43 -10.54
N ALA A 87 -18.95 3.05 -9.31
CA ALA A 87 -18.36 3.60 -8.08
C ALA A 87 -17.18 2.77 -7.56
N TRP A 88 -16.87 1.63 -8.19
CA TRP A 88 -15.74 0.77 -7.85
C TRP A 88 -14.60 1.03 -8.82
N GLY A 89 -13.39 1.27 -8.30
CA GLY A 89 -12.15 1.26 -9.08
C GLY A 89 -12.20 2.09 -10.38
N SER A 90 -11.64 1.47 -11.42
CA SER A 90 -11.40 2.07 -12.73
C SER A 90 -12.07 1.28 -13.87
N PRO A 91 -12.22 1.89 -15.07
CA PRO A 91 -13.10 1.34 -16.11
C PRO A 91 -12.44 0.34 -17.06
N THR A 92 -11.11 0.19 -17.11
CA THR A 92 -10.47 -0.59 -18.20
C THR A 92 -10.03 -1.96 -17.72
N ASN A 93 -9.08 -2.03 -16.79
CA ASN A 93 -8.52 -3.30 -16.33
C ASN A 93 -8.51 -3.40 -14.81
N VAL A 94 -8.33 -4.61 -14.32
CA VAL A 94 -8.29 -4.91 -12.88
C VAL A 94 -7.31 -6.03 -12.57
N LEU A 95 -6.78 -6.04 -11.35
CA LEU A 95 -5.99 -7.13 -10.80
C LEU A 95 -6.90 -8.23 -10.20
N THR A 96 -6.65 -9.48 -10.59
CA THR A 96 -7.24 -10.66 -9.94
C THR A 96 -6.24 -11.82 -9.86
N PHE A 97 -6.68 -12.94 -9.29
CA PHE A 97 -5.80 -14.05 -8.90
C PHE A 97 -6.37 -15.42 -9.28
N GLY A 98 -5.49 -16.40 -9.40
CA GLY A 98 -5.82 -17.78 -9.78
C GLY A 98 -5.70 -18.03 -11.27
N ASP A 99 -6.06 -19.23 -11.70
CA ASP A 99 -5.78 -19.69 -13.08
C ASP A 99 -6.91 -19.38 -14.07
N ALA A 100 -8.10 -19.01 -13.57
CA ALA A 100 -9.22 -18.63 -14.42
C ALA A 100 -8.94 -17.28 -15.09
N PHE A 101 -9.10 -17.23 -16.41
CA PHE A 101 -8.97 -16.02 -17.22
C PHE A 101 -9.80 -16.16 -18.49
N ILE A 102 -10.57 -15.13 -18.85
CA ILE A 102 -11.33 -15.08 -20.10
C ILE A 102 -11.06 -13.73 -20.77
N VAL A 103 -10.46 -13.76 -21.96
CA VAL A 103 -10.14 -12.55 -22.73
C VAL A 103 -11.41 -11.85 -23.23
N GLY A 104 -11.45 -10.52 -23.12
CA GLY A 104 -12.45 -9.66 -23.76
C GLY A 104 -13.54 -9.16 -22.81
N ASP A 105 -14.76 -8.92 -23.31
CA ASP A 105 -15.90 -8.41 -22.53
C ASP A 105 -16.44 -9.50 -21.57
N ASN A 106 -15.64 -9.85 -20.58
CA ASN A 106 -15.96 -10.76 -19.49
C ASN A 106 -15.11 -10.36 -18.29
N LEU A 107 -15.61 -10.61 -17.08
CA LEU A 107 -14.82 -10.46 -15.87
C LEU A 107 -15.01 -11.67 -14.98
N SER A 108 -13.91 -12.34 -14.71
CA SER A 108 -13.85 -13.39 -13.71
C SER A 108 -13.38 -12.79 -12.38
N LEU A 109 -14.22 -12.88 -11.35
CA LEU A 109 -13.73 -12.67 -9.99
C LEU A 109 -12.89 -13.91 -9.64
N GLY A 110 -11.57 -13.75 -9.73
CA GLY A 110 -10.59 -14.82 -9.57
C GLY A 110 -10.62 -15.45 -8.19
N GLY A 111 -10.19 -16.71 -8.11
CA GLY A 111 -10.10 -17.41 -6.83
C GLY A 111 -8.91 -16.90 -6.02
N PHE A 112 -9.15 -16.60 -4.74
CA PHE A 112 -8.16 -15.94 -3.92
C PHE A 112 -8.14 -16.49 -2.48
N SER A 113 -6.97 -16.84 -1.97
CA SER A 113 -6.74 -17.21 -0.58
C SER A 113 -5.71 -16.32 0.12
N ARG A 114 -4.63 -15.92 -0.56
CA ARG A 114 -3.65 -14.95 -0.05
C ARG A 114 -2.81 -14.32 -1.16
N ALA A 115 -2.23 -13.16 -0.85
CA ALA A 115 -1.12 -12.56 -1.59
C ALA A 115 -0.28 -11.69 -0.65
N THR A 116 1.02 -11.61 -0.92
CA THR A 116 1.96 -10.70 -0.25
C THR A 116 2.35 -9.60 -1.22
N MET A 117 2.28 -8.36 -0.75
CA MET A 117 2.71 -7.14 -1.43
C MET A 117 3.95 -6.59 -0.70
N THR A 118 5.11 -6.63 -1.34
CA THR A 118 6.33 -5.99 -0.81
C THR A 118 6.53 -4.65 -1.50
N PHE A 119 6.93 -3.62 -0.75
CA PHE A 119 7.09 -2.27 -1.27
C PHE A 119 8.56 -1.93 -1.51
N ASP A 120 8.84 -1.15 -2.55
CA ASP A 120 10.20 -0.66 -2.86
C ASP A 120 10.77 0.23 -1.75
N ALA A 121 9.89 0.90 -1.00
CA ALA A 121 10.20 1.68 0.19
C ALA A 121 9.08 1.53 1.23
N PRO A 122 9.34 1.74 2.54
CA PRO A 122 8.29 1.65 3.55
C PRO A 122 7.14 2.63 3.32
N VAL A 123 5.92 2.21 3.65
CA VAL A 123 4.68 2.97 3.49
C VAL A 123 4.03 3.26 4.85
N SER A 124 3.27 4.34 4.96
CA SER A 124 2.47 4.68 6.15
C SER A 124 0.99 4.32 5.99
N SER A 125 0.56 4.08 4.75
CA SER A 125 -0.74 3.51 4.47
C SER A 125 -0.79 2.78 3.13
N ILE A 126 -1.73 1.84 3.06
CA ILE A 126 -2.15 1.11 1.87
C ILE A 126 -3.68 1.11 1.85
N SER A 127 -4.29 1.35 0.69
CA SER A 127 -5.71 1.14 0.46
C SER A 127 -5.96 0.65 -0.95
N PHE A 128 -7.02 -0.12 -1.16
CA PHE A 128 -7.46 -0.51 -2.49
C PHE A 128 -8.96 -0.77 -2.49
N ASP A 129 -9.58 -0.58 -3.65
CA ASP A 129 -10.96 -0.98 -3.88
C ASP A 129 -11.00 -2.47 -4.22
N MET A 130 -12.06 -3.14 -3.79
CA MET A 130 -12.24 -4.56 -4.03
C MET A 130 -13.67 -4.89 -4.41
N ALA A 131 -13.81 -5.96 -5.20
CA ALA A 131 -15.08 -6.62 -5.36
C ALA A 131 -14.95 -8.12 -5.14
N TYR A 132 -16.00 -8.70 -4.56
CA TYR A 132 -16.06 -10.10 -4.13
C TYR A 132 -17.48 -10.62 -4.21
N TYR A 133 -17.65 -11.93 -4.09
CA TYR A 133 -18.99 -12.50 -3.89
C TYR A 133 -19.33 -12.59 -2.41
N GLU A 134 -20.53 -12.13 -2.07
CA GLU A 134 -21.12 -12.30 -0.75
C GLU A 134 -22.27 -13.31 -0.73
N ASN A 135 -22.76 -13.64 0.47
CA ASN A 135 -23.80 -14.62 0.73
C ASN A 135 -23.41 -16.02 0.22
N GLY A 136 -24.40 -16.89 0.02
CA GLY A 136 -24.20 -18.24 -0.53
C GLY A 136 -23.06 -19.02 0.16
N PRO A 137 -22.13 -19.63 -0.61
CA PRO A 137 -21.02 -20.40 -0.06
C PRO A 137 -19.89 -19.54 0.54
N TRP A 138 -19.97 -18.22 0.45
CA TRP A 138 -18.91 -17.28 0.85
C TRP A 138 -19.13 -16.67 2.23
N GLY A 139 -20.39 -16.64 2.67
CA GLY A 139 -20.79 -15.97 3.89
C GLY A 139 -20.02 -16.43 5.13
N GLY A 140 -19.47 -15.47 5.86
CA GLY A 140 -18.68 -15.70 7.07
C GLY A 140 -17.18 -15.87 6.85
N ILE A 141 -16.70 -15.96 5.61
CA ILE A 141 -15.26 -15.83 5.30
C ILE A 141 -14.82 -14.41 5.70
N VAL A 142 -13.60 -14.29 6.24
CA VAL A 142 -13.02 -13.00 6.64
C VAL A 142 -11.83 -12.69 5.75
N PHE A 143 -11.87 -11.55 5.06
CA PHE A 143 -10.70 -10.94 4.46
C PHE A 143 -9.90 -10.20 5.54
N HIS A 144 -8.59 -10.35 5.51
CA HIS A 144 -7.64 -9.68 6.37
C HIS A 144 -6.63 -8.94 5.50
N LEU A 145 -6.25 -7.73 5.91
CA LEU A 145 -5.15 -6.98 5.35
C LEU A 145 -4.22 -6.62 6.51
N ASP A 146 -3.03 -7.22 6.54
CA ASP A 146 -2.00 -6.96 7.54
C ASP A 146 -0.92 -6.06 6.94
N GLY A 147 -0.60 -4.94 7.58
CA GLY A 147 0.66 -4.20 7.37
C GLY A 147 1.78 -4.83 8.21
N ILE A 148 2.90 -5.13 7.57
CA ILE A 148 4.02 -5.90 8.15
C ILE A 148 5.31 -5.08 8.12
N ARG A 149 5.95 -4.94 9.28
CA ARG A 149 7.26 -4.30 9.44
C ARG A 149 8.27 -5.33 9.92
N ASN A 150 9.33 -5.57 9.15
CA ASN A 150 10.39 -6.53 9.49
C ASN A 150 9.86 -7.94 9.87
N GLY A 151 8.76 -8.37 9.25
CA GLY A 151 8.13 -9.67 9.49
C GLY A 151 7.11 -9.70 10.64
N GLU A 152 6.88 -8.59 11.34
CA GLU A 152 5.85 -8.47 12.38
C GLU A 152 4.65 -7.67 11.89
N VAL A 153 3.44 -8.12 12.21
CA VAL A 153 2.20 -7.38 11.90
C VAL A 153 2.12 -6.16 12.82
N VAL A 154 2.05 -4.96 12.24
CA VAL A 154 2.02 -3.68 12.97
C VAL A 154 0.67 -2.97 12.89
N ALA A 155 -0.15 -3.31 11.91
CA ALA A 155 -1.51 -2.81 11.75
C ALA A 155 -2.33 -3.80 10.91
N SER A 156 -3.63 -3.86 11.12
CA SER A 156 -4.52 -4.77 10.38
C SER A 156 -5.88 -4.14 10.13
N ASP A 157 -6.53 -4.59 9.07
CA ASP A 157 -7.93 -4.33 8.75
C ASP A 157 -8.62 -5.63 8.34
N THR A 158 -9.93 -5.72 8.54
CA THR A 158 -10.69 -6.94 8.26
C THR A 158 -12.08 -6.65 7.75
N ILE A 159 -12.55 -7.44 6.78
CA ILE A 159 -13.92 -7.42 6.29
C ILE A 159 -14.49 -8.84 6.38
N THR A 160 -15.66 -8.98 7.00
CA THR A 160 -16.38 -10.27 7.02
C THR A 160 -17.40 -10.29 5.89
N ILE A 161 -17.30 -11.29 5.02
CA ILE A 161 -18.26 -11.51 3.94
C ILE A 161 -19.65 -11.75 4.53
N SER A 162 -20.62 -10.95 4.09
CA SER A 162 -22.02 -11.05 4.52
C SER A 162 -22.59 -12.46 4.31
N ASN A 163 -23.37 -12.93 5.29
CA ASN A 163 -24.11 -14.18 5.23
C ASN A 163 -25.60 -13.95 5.51
N LEU A 164 -26.17 -12.85 5.00
CA LEU A 164 -27.58 -12.50 5.22
C LEU A 164 -28.56 -13.46 4.51
N GLY A 165 -28.04 -14.52 3.88
CA GLY A 165 -28.79 -15.55 3.18
C GLY A 165 -29.21 -15.09 1.79
N GLY A 166 -29.29 -16.03 0.83
CA GLY A 166 -29.64 -15.71 -0.55
C GLY A 166 -28.68 -16.34 -1.55
N ARG A 167 -28.82 -15.93 -2.82
CA ARG A 167 -27.88 -16.28 -3.88
C ARG A 167 -26.58 -15.50 -3.70
N ASP A 168 -25.53 -16.02 -4.31
CA ASP A 168 -24.31 -15.26 -4.52
C ASP A 168 -24.60 -13.97 -5.30
N ASN A 169 -24.03 -12.87 -4.81
CA ASN A 169 -24.07 -11.59 -5.49
C ASN A 169 -22.74 -10.87 -5.29
N VAL A 170 -22.43 -9.99 -6.24
CA VAL A 170 -21.28 -9.10 -6.14
C VAL A 170 -21.52 -8.09 -5.03
N ALA A 171 -20.49 -7.83 -4.25
CA ALA A 171 -20.34 -6.69 -3.36
C ALA A 171 -19.03 -5.96 -3.67
N ILE A 172 -19.00 -4.66 -3.35
CA ILE A 172 -17.82 -3.80 -3.45
C ILE A 172 -17.50 -3.24 -2.07
N ASP A 173 -16.23 -3.06 -1.77
CA ASP A 173 -15.75 -2.47 -0.52
C ASP A 173 -14.33 -1.89 -0.71
N THR A 174 -13.78 -1.27 0.33
CA THR A 174 -12.40 -0.77 0.36
C THR A 174 -11.72 -1.32 1.61
N MET A 175 -10.57 -1.96 1.45
CA MET A 175 -9.71 -2.29 2.59
C MET A 175 -8.60 -1.26 2.73
N SER A 176 -8.24 -0.93 3.97
CA SER A 176 -7.14 0.00 4.20
C SER A 176 -6.42 -0.25 5.52
N VAL A 177 -5.09 -0.12 5.50
CA VAL A 177 -4.26 -0.11 6.70
C VAL A 177 -3.50 1.20 6.73
N SER A 178 -3.47 1.86 7.89
CA SER A 178 -2.73 3.11 8.09
C SER A 178 -2.29 3.28 9.55
N GLY A 179 -1.44 4.27 9.81
CA GLY A 179 -1.06 4.67 11.18
C GLY A 179 0.21 4.01 11.72
N ALA A 180 0.79 3.06 11.00
CA ALA A 180 2.11 2.49 11.26
C ALA A 180 2.95 2.50 9.99
N THR A 181 4.28 2.50 10.12
CA THR A 181 5.20 2.29 8.99
C THR A 181 5.42 0.80 8.77
N PHE A 182 5.23 0.32 7.54
CA PHE A 182 5.41 -1.09 7.16
C PHE A 182 6.11 -1.22 5.80
N ASP A 183 6.81 -2.34 5.57
CA ASP A 183 7.58 -2.62 4.34
C ASP A 183 6.89 -3.62 3.41
N SER A 184 5.86 -4.29 3.93
CA SER A 184 5.02 -5.21 3.17
C SER A 184 3.61 -5.22 3.71
N ALA A 185 2.66 -5.67 2.91
CA ALA A 185 1.32 -5.99 3.35
C ALA A 185 0.93 -7.39 2.89
N ARG A 186 0.10 -8.08 3.68
CA ARG A 186 -0.44 -9.39 3.33
C ARG A 186 -1.96 -9.33 3.36
N ILE A 187 -2.56 -9.62 2.22
CA ILE A 187 -4.01 -9.84 2.11
C ILE A 187 -4.27 -11.34 2.11
N TYR A 188 -5.26 -11.81 2.87
CA TYR A 188 -5.63 -13.22 2.93
C TYR A 188 -7.06 -13.42 3.41
N ALA A 189 -7.62 -14.59 3.12
CA ALA A 189 -8.97 -14.96 3.51
C ALA A 189 -8.98 -16.16 4.46
N THR A 190 -9.80 -16.10 5.52
CA THR A 190 -9.95 -17.19 6.48
C THR A 190 -11.40 -17.64 6.66
N TRP A 191 -11.56 -18.89 7.06
CA TRP A 191 -12.80 -19.44 7.62
C TRP A 191 -12.46 -20.23 8.88
N GLY A 192 -13.01 -19.80 10.02
CA GLY A 192 -12.55 -20.28 11.33
C GLY A 192 -11.06 -19.97 11.53
N ASP A 193 -10.29 -20.98 11.95
CA ASP A 193 -8.86 -20.85 12.25
C ASP A 193 -7.94 -21.09 11.03
N GLY A 194 -8.51 -21.39 9.84
CA GLY A 194 -7.75 -21.76 8.64
C GLY A 194 -8.03 -20.86 7.44
N TYR A 195 -7.25 -21.04 6.36
CA TYR A 195 -7.48 -20.32 5.10
C TYR A 195 -8.80 -20.72 4.44
N SER A 196 -9.35 -19.79 3.68
CA SER A 196 -10.44 -20.01 2.72
C SER A 196 -10.05 -19.46 1.35
N ALA A 197 -10.89 -19.70 0.34
CA ALA A 197 -10.63 -19.27 -1.04
C ALA A 197 -11.85 -18.56 -1.68
N PRO A 198 -12.28 -17.40 -1.16
CA PRO A 198 -13.33 -16.59 -1.79
C PRO A 198 -12.90 -16.07 -3.18
N ARG A 199 -13.79 -15.29 -3.80
CA ARG A 199 -13.47 -14.59 -5.05
C ARG A 199 -13.09 -13.15 -4.78
N LEU A 200 -12.10 -12.64 -5.51
CA LEU A 200 -11.57 -11.29 -5.31
C LEU A 200 -11.03 -10.68 -6.60
N ILE A 201 -11.40 -9.41 -6.84
CA ILE A 201 -10.68 -8.49 -7.72
C ILE A 201 -10.27 -7.27 -6.88
N ILE A 202 -9.14 -6.65 -7.23
CA ILE A 202 -8.58 -5.47 -6.56
C ILE A 202 -8.28 -4.40 -7.61
N ASP A 203 -8.61 -3.15 -7.30
CA ASP A 203 -8.29 -1.99 -8.13
C ASP A 203 -7.92 -0.76 -7.29
N ASP A 204 -7.41 0.29 -7.96
CA ASP A 204 -7.06 1.58 -7.37
C ASP A 204 -6.14 1.45 -6.15
N LEU A 205 -5.19 0.51 -6.21
CA LEU A 205 -4.23 0.30 -5.14
C LEU A 205 -3.40 1.57 -4.94
N THR A 206 -3.48 2.09 -3.74
CA THR A 206 -2.94 3.38 -3.37
C THR A 206 -2.02 3.20 -2.17
N LEU A 207 -0.80 3.70 -2.29
CA LEU A 207 0.18 3.74 -1.20
C LEU A 207 0.44 5.18 -0.80
N THR A 208 0.47 5.44 0.51
CA THR A 208 1.13 6.64 1.02
C THR A 208 2.51 6.23 1.48
N PRO A 209 3.59 6.72 0.85
CA PRO A 209 4.94 6.52 1.36
C PRO A 209 4.96 6.80 2.85
N ALA A 210 5.70 6.01 3.62
CA ALA A 210 6.00 6.39 4.98
C ALA A 210 6.74 7.68 4.79
N GLY A 211 6.14 8.79 5.25
CA GLY A 211 6.73 10.10 5.04
C GLY A 211 8.20 9.94 5.38
N THR A 212 9.07 10.36 4.46
CA THR A 212 10.44 10.69 4.82
C THR A 212 10.37 11.93 5.70
N GLY A 213 9.58 11.91 6.77
CA GLY A 213 9.87 12.62 7.99
C GLY A 213 11.19 12.01 8.43
N CYS A 214 12.23 12.46 7.77
CA CYS A 214 13.57 12.24 8.19
C CYS A 214 13.56 12.87 9.55
N ALA A 215 13.52 12.08 10.60
CA ALA A 215 13.39 12.65 11.93
C ALA A 215 14.57 13.61 12.23
N ALA A 216 15.67 13.45 11.47
CA ALA A 216 16.79 14.36 11.39
C ALA A 216 16.56 15.69 10.66
N ASP A 217 15.53 15.82 9.82
CA ASP A 217 15.05 17.05 9.18
C ASP A 217 14.05 17.70 10.15
N PHE A 218 14.61 18.44 11.11
CA PHE A 218 13.88 18.94 12.25
C PHE A 218 13.03 20.17 11.90
N ASN A 219 13.36 20.87 10.81
CA ASN A 219 12.67 22.06 10.35
C ASN A 219 11.73 21.81 9.15
N ASP A 220 11.60 20.55 8.73
CA ASP A 220 10.77 20.07 7.61
C ASP A 220 11.11 20.77 6.27
N ASP A 221 12.39 21.10 6.05
CA ASP A 221 12.84 21.78 4.82
C ASP A 221 13.32 20.84 3.72
N THR A 222 13.22 19.52 3.96
CA THR A 222 13.64 18.41 3.09
C THR A 222 15.16 18.21 3.00
N VAL A 223 15.96 18.90 3.80
CA VAL A 223 17.43 18.84 3.76
C VAL A 223 18.04 18.72 5.15
N VAL A 224 18.48 17.51 5.54
CA VAL A 224 19.25 17.33 6.77
C VAL A 224 20.60 18.02 6.69
N ASN A 225 20.76 19.06 7.50
CA ASN A 225 22.00 19.81 7.59
C ASN A 225 22.20 20.40 8.99
N SER A 226 23.25 21.20 9.18
CA SER A 226 23.54 21.79 10.49
C SER A 226 22.39 22.62 11.08
N GLN A 227 21.47 23.13 10.25
CA GLN A 227 20.31 23.88 10.70
C GLN A 227 19.39 23.02 11.56
N ASP A 228 19.06 21.80 11.13
CA ASP A 228 18.24 20.86 11.89
C ASP A 228 18.85 20.52 13.25
N PHE A 229 20.18 20.32 13.25
CA PHE A 229 20.92 20.07 14.47
C PHE A 229 20.79 21.22 15.48
N PHE A 230 20.89 22.48 15.02
CA PHE A 230 20.74 23.64 15.89
C PHE A 230 19.29 23.91 16.29
N ASP A 231 18.32 23.61 15.42
CA ASP A 231 16.90 23.76 15.72
C ASP A 231 16.46 22.71 16.76
N PHE A 232 16.92 21.46 16.64
CA PHE A 232 16.75 20.43 17.67
C PHE A 232 17.38 20.84 18.99
N LEU A 233 18.63 21.29 19.01
CA LEU A 233 19.28 21.74 20.26
C LEU A 233 18.51 22.89 20.91
N THR A 234 17.99 23.81 20.12
CA THR A 234 17.18 24.94 20.61
C THR A 234 15.90 24.42 21.28
N ALA A 235 15.19 23.49 20.64
CA ALA A 235 13.99 22.86 21.19
C ALA A 235 14.31 22.04 22.45
N PHE A 236 15.38 21.24 22.41
CA PHE A 236 15.83 20.38 23.50
C PHE A 236 16.14 21.17 24.79
N PHE A 237 16.93 22.24 24.68
CA PHE A 237 17.26 23.09 25.83
C PHE A 237 16.08 23.95 26.32
N ALA A 238 15.08 24.18 25.47
CA ALA A 238 13.83 24.83 25.86
C ALA A 238 12.82 23.85 26.48
N SER A 239 13.10 22.54 26.48
CA SER A 239 12.14 21.49 26.80
C SER A 239 10.84 21.63 25.99
N ALA A 240 10.98 21.98 24.71
CA ALA A 240 9.85 22.13 23.81
C ALA A 240 9.29 20.74 23.45
N PRO A 241 7.95 20.55 23.35
CA PRO A 241 7.35 19.23 23.11
C PRO A 241 7.86 18.51 21.87
N ASN A 242 8.32 19.23 20.85
CA ASN A 242 8.87 18.65 19.63
C ASN A 242 10.33 18.14 19.77
N ALA A 243 10.95 18.31 20.94
CA ALA A 243 12.24 17.69 21.26
C ALA A 243 12.11 16.31 21.93
N ASP A 244 10.87 15.83 22.16
CA ASP A 244 10.56 14.45 22.53
C ASP A 244 10.64 13.60 21.26
N PHE A 245 11.85 13.16 20.95
CA PHE A 245 12.19 12.53 19.67
C PHE A 245 11.69 11.09 19.60
N ASN A 246 11.69 10.39 20.73
CA ASN A 246 11.21 9.01 20.81
C ASN A 246 9.71 8.91 21.19
N ASN A 247 9.06 10.05 21.46
CA ASN A 247 7.65 10.19 21.82
C ASN A 247 7.26 9.44 23.11
N ASP A 248 8.16 9.37 24.09
CA ASP A 248 7.91 8.70 25.39
C ASP A 248 7.29 9.63 26.45
N GLY A 249 7.11 10.91 26.11
CA GLY A 249 6.58 11.95 26.99
C GLY A 249 7.62 12.63 27.86
N PHE A 250 8.91 12.29 27.74
CA PHE A 250 9.99 12.83 28.56
C PHE A 250 11.19 13.28 27.72
N ILE A 251 11.37 14.59 27.59
CA ILE A 251 12.57 15.17 26.94
C ILE A 251 13.80 14.96 27.82
N ASN A 252 14.68 14.05 27.42
CA ASN A 252 15.85 13.66 28.18
C ASN A 252 17.05 13.26 27.28
N SER A 253 18.15 12.80 27.87
CA SER A 253 19.35 12.45 27.10
C SER A 253 19.12 11.38 26.03
N GLN A 254 18.09 10.54 26.17
CA GLN A 254 17.72 9.54 25.17
C GLN A 254 17.31 10.20 23.85
N ASP A 255 16.44 11.22 23.89
CA ASP A 255 16.03 11.98 22.69
C ASP A 255 17.22 12.59 21.96
N PHE A 256 18.18 13.12 22.72
CA PHE A 256 19.41 13.67 22.17
C PHE A 256 20.21 12.61 21.40
N PHE A 257 20.37 11.41 21.95
CA PHE A 257 21.11 10.35 21.28
C PHE A 257 20.34 9.73 20.11
N ASP A 258 19.01 9.63 20.20
CA ASP A 258 18.15 9.14 19.13
C ASP A 258 18.15 10.11 17.94
N PHE A 259 18.03 11.42 18.20
CA PHE A 259 18.19 12.46 17.18
C PHE A 259 19.59 12.42 16.56
N LEU A 260 20.65 12.31 17.36
CA LEU A 260 22.03 12.28 16.85
C LEU A 260 22.27 11.08 15.93
N ALA A 261 21.71 9.91 16.28
CA ALA A 261 21.78 8.71 15.46
C ALA A 261 21.04 8.90 14.13
N ALA A 262 19.83 9.46 14.16
CA ALA A 262 19.08 9.80 12.95
C ALA A 262 19.86 10.82 12.09
N PHE A 263 20.40 11.87 12.71
CA PHE A 263 21.14 12.95 12.04
C PHE A 263 22.35 12.46 11.24
N PHE A 264 23.14 11.55 11.79
CA PHE A 264 24.28 10.97 11.08
C PHE A 264 23.93 9.85 10.10
N THR A 265 22.74 9.27 10.23
CA THR A 265 22.21 8.31 9.25
C THR A 265 21.67 9.04 8.02
N GLY A 266 21.10 10.23 8.22
CA GLY A 266 20.43 11.01 7.19
C GLY A 266 19.05 10.45 6.85
N CYS A 267 18.61 10.77 5.63
CA CYS A 267 17.44 10.22 4.95
C CYS A 267 17.95 9.41 3.75
#